data_AF-A0A1I0FP92-F1
#
_entry.id   AF-A0A1I0FP92-F1
#
_cell.length_a   1.000
_cell.length_b   1.000
_cell.length_c   1.000
_cell.angle_alpha   90.00
_cell.angle_beta   90.00
_cell.angle_gamma   90.00
#
_symmetry.space_group_name_H-M   'P 1'
#
loop_
_entity.id
_entity.type
_entity.pdbx_description
1 polymer ?
#
loop_
_entity_poly.entity_id
_entity_poly.type
_entity_poly.pdbx_seq_one_letter_code
_entity_poly.pdbx_strand_id
1 'polypeptide(L)'
;MNRRKNILIIFLLILQVVSVCIFYNIDKIKLMQEGLRYQLFNMNYSISFQTIDSDVNFDIDINKLDSNIHKIIYENDGCTIMIDSIIKENDKYIIYFSSHGTYNQQFGKLITGVEHKILPNKKIEDKIYTSCFIDDIECQNYSFSGLNFKDGDEFSFIIDAKILESVKKVTLKNLLLIKMKKIQG
;
A
#
# COMPACT_ATOMS: atom_id res chain seq x y z
N MET A 1 -42.29 40.61 7.33
CA MET A 1 -40.98 40.03 6.93
C MET A 1 -41.25 38.88 5.97
N ASN A 2 -40.74 38.92 4.73
CA ASN A 2 -41.22 38.06 3.64
C ASN A 2 -40.73 36.61 3.84
N ARG A 3 -41.62 35.63 4.01
CA ARG A 3 -41.31 34.22 4.36
C ARG A 3 -40.20 33.60 3.51
N ARG A 4 -40.14 33.97 2.22
CA ARG A 4 -39.08 33.57 1.28
C ARG A 4 -37.69 34.13 1.64
N LYS A 5 -37.61 35.38 2.11
CA LYS A 5 -36.36 36.01 2.57
C LYS A 5 -35.82 35.32 3.83
N ASN A 6 -36.71 34.94 4.77
CA ASN A 6 -36.30 34.23 5.98
C ASN A 6 -35.76 32.83 5.67
N ILE A 7 -36.40 32.09 4.76
CA ILE A 7 -35.92 30.77 4.31
C ILE A 7 -34.54 30.91 3.65
N LEU A 8 -34.34 31.93 2.82
CA LEU A 8 -33.07 32.16 2.13
C LEU A 8 -31.93 32.54 3.11
N ILE A 9 -32.22 33.35 4.13
CA ILE A 9 -31.26 33.69 5.19
C ILE A 9 -30.87 32.44 6.00
N ILE A 10 -31.85 31.62 6.39
CA ILE A 10 -31.58 30.37 7.12
C ILE A 10 -30.72 29.42 6.27
N PHE A 11 -31.04 29.29 4.97
CA PHE A 11 -30.25 28.46 4.06
C PHE A 11 -28.79 28.95 3.95
N LEU A 12 -28.56 30.26 3.82
CA LEU A 12 -27.21 30.82 3.76
C LEU A 12 -26.42 30.60 5.06
N LEU A 13 -27.07 30.73 6.23
CA LEU A 13 -26.44 30.43 7.52
C LEU A 13 -26.04 28.97 7.64
N ILE A 14 -26.90 28.04 7.22
CA ILE A 14 -26.59 26.61 7.19
C ILE A 14 -25.40 26.33 6.27
N LEU A 15 -25.39 26.92 5.07
CA LEU A 15 -24.30 26.74 4.11
C LEU A 15 -22.95 27.23 4.68
N GLN A 16 -22.96 28.36 5.39
CA GLN A 16 -21.76 28.90 6.03
C GLN A 16 -21.25 27.96 7.15
N VAL A 17 -22.13 27.47 8.00
CA VAL A 17 -21.76 26.50 9.06
C VAL A 17 -21.19 25.22 8.45
N VAL A 18 -21.84 24.68 7.40
CA VAL A 18 -21.36 23.50 6.68
C VAL A 18 -19.98 23.74 6.07
N SER A 19 -19.74 24.91 5.47
CA SER A 19 -18.44 25.26 4.88
C SER A 19 -17.32 25.30 5.93
N VAL A 20 -17.56 25.92 7.10
CA VAL A 20 -16.59 25.95 8.21
C VAL A 20 -16.30 24.55 8.73
N CYS A 21 -17.34 23.71 8.89
CA CYS A 21 -17.18 22.32 9.31
C CYS A 21 -16.34 21.50 8.32
N ILE A 22 -16.55 21.67 7.01
CA ILE A 22 -15.75 21.00 5.98
C ILE A 22 -14.29 21.46 6.05
N PHE A 23 -14.06 22.77 6.15
CA PHE A 23 -12.71 23.33 6.20
C PHE A 23 -11.91 22.79 7.40
N TYR A 24 -12.55 22.72 8.57
CA TYR A 24 -11.92 22.20 9.79
C TYR A 24 -11.63 20.69 9.73
N ASN A 25 -12.35 19.95 8.89
CA ASN A 25 -12.21 18.50 8.75
C ASN A 25 -11.56 18.07 7.42
N ILE A 26 -10.97 18.99 6.66
CA ILE A 26 -10.42 18.70 5.33
C ILE A 26 -9.35 17.60 5.37
N ASP A 27 -8.49 17.60 6.40
CA ASP A 27 -7.47 16.56 6.61
C ASP A 27 -8.10 15.19 6.87
N LYS A 28 -9.21 15.14 7.64
CA LYS A 28 -9.94 13.88 7.90
C LYS A 28 -10.60 13.36 6.64
N ILE A 29 -11.22 14.25 5.88
CA ILE A 29 -11.90 13.90 4.63
C ILE A 29 -10.88 13.32 3.64
N LYS A 30 -9.75 14.00 3.45
CA LYS A 30 -8.67 13.52 2.56
C LYS A 30 -8.07 12.20 3.04
N LEU A 31 -7.80 12.06 4.34
CA LEU A 31 -7.32 10.80 4.90
C LEU A 31 -8.34 9.66 4.70
N MET A 32 -9.63 9.94 4.80
CA MET A 32 -10.68 8.95 4.52
C MET A 32 -10.77 8.59 3.03
N GLN A 33 -10.46 9.51 2.13
CA GLN A 33 -10.51 9.31 0.68
C GLN A 33 -9.24 8.67 0.11
N GLU A 34 -8.08 8.97 0.66
CA GLU A 34 -6.77 8.63 0.08
C GLU A 34 -5.86 7.84 1.05
N GLY A 35 -6.14 7.83 2.35
CA GLY A 35 -5.39 7.07 3.35
C GLY A 35 -3.89 7.35 3.40
N LEU A 36 -3.08 6.30 3.35
CA LEU A 36 -1.60 6.36 3.34
C LEU A 36 -1.07 7.21 2.19
N ARG A 37 -1.72 7.19 1.02
CA ARG A 37 -1.34 8.04 -0.11
C ARG A 37 -1.31 9.52 0.31
N TYR A 38 -2.37 9.97 0.99
CA TYR A 38 -2.42 11.35 1.47
C TYR A 38 -1.31 11.65 2.47
N GLN A 39 -0.99 10.73 3.38
CA GLN A 39 0.08 10.94 4.37
C GLN A 39 1.46 10.96 3.71
N LEU A 40 1.71 10.09 2.73
CA LEU A 40 2.98 10.02 2.02
C LEU A 40 3.23 11.31 1.22
N PHE A 41 2.20 11.91 0.62
CA PHE A 41 2.39 13.09 -0.25
C PHE A 41 2.11 14.43 0.43
N ASN A 42 1.76 14.44 1.70
CA ASN A 42 1.47 15.67 2.43
C ASN A 42 2.68 16.11 3.27
N MET A 43 3.11 17.36 3.06
CA MET A 43 4.22 18.00 3.79
C MET A 43 3.97 18.12 5.30
N ASN A 44 2.73 17.95 5.76
CA ASN A 44 2.38 17.89 7.18
C ASN A 44 2.82 16.58 7.85
N TYR A 45 3.42 15.64 7.11
CA TYR A 45 3.92 14.38 7.65
C TYR A 45 5.42 14.23 7.36
N SER A 46 6.18 13.81 8.37
CA SER A 46 7.54 13.31 8.21
C SER A 46 7.50 11.85 7.80
N ILE A 47 8.35 11.45 6.84
CA ILE A 47 8.43 10.09 6.30
C ILE A 47 9.80 9.52 6.66
N SER A 48 9.82 8.28 7.13
CA SER A 48 11.06 7.53 7.36
C SER A 48 10.95 6.14 6.76
N PHE A 49 12.05 5.66 6.20
CA PHE A 49 12.19 4.36 5.56
C PHE A 49 13.12 3.49 6.38
N GLN A 50 12.78 2.22 6.56
CA GLN A 50 13.59 1.25 7.27
C GLN A 50 13.51 -0.09 6.55
N THR A 51 14.65 -0.67 6.20
CA THR A 51 14.72 -2.05 5.68
C THR A 51 14.42 -3.03 6.80
N ILE A 52 13.62 -4.05 6.49
CA ILE A 52 13.36 -5.18 7.35
C ILE A 52 14.29 -6.30 6.90
N ASP A 53 15.27 -6.62 7.75
CA ASP A 53 16.32 -7.61 7.47
C ASP A 53 15.88 -9.07 7.70
N SER A 54 14.57 -9.35 7.74
CA SER A 54 14.04 -10.69 7.92
C SER A 54 13.56 -11.29 6.61
N ASP A 55 14.11 -12.46 6.27
CA ASP A 55 13.68 -13.26 5.12
C ASP A 55 12.27 -13.83 5.35
N VAL A 56 11.35 -13.52 4.44
CA VAL A 56 9.97 -14.01 4.48
C VAL A 56 9.87 -15.27 3.63
N ASN A 57 9.68 -16.41 4.28
CA ASN A 57 9.62 -17.72 3.64
C ASN A 57 8.19 -18.25 3.62
N PHE A 58 7.70 -18.69 2.46
CA PHE A 58 6.38 -19.31 2.35
C PHE A 58 6.31 -20.36 1.24
N ASP A 59 5.45 -21.35 1.45
CA ASP A 59 5.19 -22.40 0.47
C ASP A 59 4.00 -22.05 -0.42
N ILE A 60 4.07 -22.50 -1.68
CA ILE A 60 3.00 -22.40 -2.68
C ILE A 60 2.51 -23.80 -3.04
N ASP A 61 1.20 -24.03 -2.88
CA ASP A 61 0.56 -25.23 -3.38
C ASP A 61 0.29 -25.09 -4.89
N ILE A 62 1.18 -25.68 -5.69
CA ILE A 62 1.08 -25.67 -7.16
C ILE A 62 -0.04 -26.58 -7.68
N ASN A 63 -0.48 -27.57 -6.90
CA ASN A 63 -1.59 -28.44 -7.30
C ASN A 63 -2.95 -27.73 -7.15
N LYS A 64 -3.00 -26.66 -6.33
CA LYS A 64 -4.20 -25.88 -6.07
C LYS A 64 -3.86 -24.40 -5.89
N LEU A 65 -3.60 -23.71 -7.00
CA LEU A 65 -3.19 -22.31 -7.00
C LEU A 65 -4.13 -21.39 -6.20
N ASP A 66 -5.45 -21.59 -6.35
CA ASP A 66 -6.47 -20.79 -5.65
C ASP A 66 -6.38 -20.87 -4.13
N SER A 67 -5.80 -21.93 -3.57
CA SER A 67 -5.63 -22.08 -2.12
C SER A 67 -4.58 -21.14 -1.54
N ASN A 68 -3.73 -20.55 -2.39
CA ASN A 68 -2.69 -19.61 -1.97
C ASN A 68 -3.20 -18.15 -1.97
N ILE A 69 -4.31 -17.86 -2.66
CA ILE A 69 -4.87 -16.52 -2.77
C ILE A 69 -5.36 -16.06 -1.37
N HIS A 70 -5.08 -14.81 -1.02
CA HIS A 70 -5.31 -14.19 0.30
C HIS A 70 -4.51 -14.81 1.45
N LYS A 71 -3.56 -15.71 1.17
CA LYS A 71 -2.63 -16.20 2.19
C LYS A 71 -1.73 -15.04 2.63
N ILE A 72 -1.78 -14.71 3.92
CA ILE A 72 -0.87 -13.75 4.54
C ILE A 72 0.50 -14.42 4.64
N ILE A 73 1.49 -13.83 3.98
CA ILE A 73 2.88 -14.32 3.99
C ILE A 73 3.75 -13.56 4.99
N TYR A 74 3.33 -12.35 5.37
CA TYR A 74 4.01 -11.55 6.38
C TYR A 74 2.99 -10.70 7.12
N GLU A 75 3.13 -10.62 8.44
CA GLU A 75 2.32 -9.77 9.30
C GLU A 75 3.18 -9.18 10.41
N ASN A 76 3.12 -7.86 10.59
CA ASN A 76 3.79 -7.19 11.70
C ASN A 76 3.11 -5.85 12.01
N ASP A 77 2.73 -5.67 13.28
CA ASP A 77 2.13 -4.44 13.82
C ASP A 77 0.97 -3.90 12.96
N GLY A 78 0.04 -4.80 12.61
CA GLY A 78 -1.14 -4.51 11.79
C GLY A 78 -0.89 -4.33 10.30
N CYS A 79 0.37 -4.35 9.84
CA CYS A 79 0.69 -4.37 8.41
C CYS A 79 0.77 -5.81 7.92
N THR A 80 0.26 -6.08 6.73
CA THR A 80 0.25 -7.42 6.14
C THR A 80 0.72 -7.40 4.69
N ILE A 81 1.41 -8.46 4.27
CA ILE A 81 1.60 -8.77 2.85
C ILE A 81 0.91 -10.11 2.60
N MET A 82 0.08 -10.14 1.57
CA MET A 82 -0.64 -11.36 1.16
C MET A 82 -0.43 -11.63 -0.33
N ILE A 83 -0.65 -12.88 -0.72
CA ILE A 83 -0.72 -13.25 -2.14
C ILE A 83 -2.09 -12.80 -2.66
N ASP A 84 -2.09 -11.84 -3.58
CA ASP A 84 -3.30 -11.36 -4.23
C ASP A 84 -3.77 -12.34 -5.31
N SER A 85 -2.86 -12.75 -6.19
CA SER A 85 -3.19 -13.65 -7.29
C SER A 85 -1.95 -14.38 -7.80
N ILE A 86 -2.17 -15.54 -8.41
CA ILE A 86 -1.14 -16.34 -9.09
C ILE A 86 -1.64 -16.68 -10.48
N ILE A 87 -0.91 -16.25 -11.50
CA ILE A 87 -1.23 -16.53 -12.90
C ILE A 87 -0.16 -17.47 -13.46
N LYS A 88 -0.59 -18.57 -14.09
CA LYS A 88 0.31 -19.44 -14.86
C LYS A 88 0.22 -19.07 -16.34
N GLU A 89 1.34 -18.64 -16.92
CA GLU A 89 1.48 -18.34 -18.34
C GLU A 89 2.61 -19.18 -18.93
N ASN A 90 2.27 -20.18 -19.76
CA ASN A 90 3.23 -21.11 -20.34
C ASN A 90 4.14 -21.75 -19.27
N ASP A 91 5.45 -21.53 -19.37
CA ASP A 91 6.48 -22.02 -18.47
C ASP A 91 6.81 -21.04 -17.33
N LYS A 92 5.88 -20.14 -16.98
CA LYS A 92 6.09 -19.12 -15.94
C LYS A 92 4.89 -19.01 -15.00
N TYR A 93 5.18 -18.69 -13.75
CA TYR A 93 4.21 -18.19 -12.79
C TYR A 93 4.45 -16.71 -12.53
N ILE A 94 3.38 -15.93 -12.47
CA ILE A 94 3.39 -14.56 -12.03
C ILE A 94 2.67 -14.53 -10.69
N ILE A 95 3.34 -14.06 -9.65
CA ILE A 95 2.76 -13.93 -8.32
C ILE A 95 2.61 -12.46 -8.00
N TYR A 96 1.39 -12.06 -7.70
CA TYR A 96 1.04 -10.72 -7.24
C TYR A 96 0.90 -10.72 -5.73
N PHE A 97 1.49 -9.72 -5.11
CA PHE A 97 1.43 -9.46 -3.69
C PHE A 97 0.70 -8.15 -3.45
N SER A 98 -0.12 -8.12 -2.42
CA SER A 98 -0.77 -6.91 -1.95
C SER A 98 -0.30 -6.58 -0.54
N SER A 99 0.26 -5.37 -0.40
CA SER A 99 0.71 -4.82 0.87
C SER A 99 -0.43 -4.01 1.47
N HIS A 100 -0.71 -4.23 2.75
CA HIS A 100 -1.67 -3.43 3.50
C HIS A 100 -1.01 -2.86 4.75
N GLY A 101 -1.25 -1.59 4.98
CA GLY A 101 -0.74 -0.82 6.10
C GLY A 101 -1.87 -0.28 6.98
N THR A 102 -1.48 0.43 8.03
CA THR A 102 -2.41 1.04 8.97
C THR A 102 -2.18 2.54 9.06
N TYR A 103 -3.25 3.30 9.27
CA TYR A 103 -3.15 4.74 9.41
C TYR A 103 -4.24 5.33 10.29
N ASN A 104 -3.91 6.48 10.87
CA ASN A 104 -4.82 7.39 11.53
C ASN A 104 -4.36 8.84 11.28
N GLN A 105 -4.96 9.83 11.93
CA GLN A 105 -4.61 11.23 11.68
C GLN A 105 -3.17 11.63 12.08
N GLN A 106 -2.51 10.83 12.90
CA GLN A 106 -1.20 11.15 13.47
C GLN A 106 -0.09 10.27 12.89
N PHE A 107 -0.41 9.03 12.56
CA PHE A 107 0.55 8.02 12.15
C PHE A 107 0.06 7.24 10.94
N GLY A 108 1.00 6.82 10.11
CA GLY A 108 0.81 5.87 9.03
C GLY A 108 1.95 4.87 9.04
N LYS A 109 1.66 3.62 8.69
CA LYS A 109 2.64 2.56 8.56
C LYS A 109 2.30 1.69 7.38
N LEU A 110 3.30 1.34 6.58
CA LEU A 110 3.20 0.35 5.52
C LEU A 110 4.43 -0.53 5.54
N ILE A 111 4.23 -1.83 5.36
CA ILE A 111 5.31 -2.77 5.04
C ILE A 111 5.05 -3.26 3.63
N THR A 112 5.99 -2.99 2.73
CA THR A 112 5.80 -3.15 1.28
C THR A 112 7.07 -3.65 0.61
N GLY A 113 6.92 -4.22 -0.59
CA GLY A 113 8.02 -4.50 -1.50
C GLY A 113 8.39 -3.35 -2.45
N VAL A 114 7.74 -2.20 -2.34
CA VAL A 114 7.93 -1.04 -3.23
C VAL A 114 8.60 0.11 -2.47
N GLU A 115 9.63 0.70 -3.07
CA GLU A 115 10.17 1.99 -2.62
C GLU A 115 9.40 3.13 -3.30
N HIS A 116 8.77 3.98 -2.50
CA HIS A 116 8.12 5.21 -2.96
C HIS A 116 9.01 6.42 -2.72
N LYS A 117 9.70 6.90 -3.76
CA LYS A 117 10.61 8.04 -3.66
C LYS A 117 9.93 9.32 -4.11
N ILE A 118 9.91 10.31 -3.23
CA ILE A 118 9.42 11.67 -3.54
C ILE A 118 10.61 12.52 -3.99
N LEU A 119 10.60 12.94 -5.25
CA LEU A 119 11.62 13.80 -5.82
C LEU A 119 11.36 15.28 -5.47
N PRO A 120 12.39 16.16 -5.49
CA PRO A 120 12.25 17.57 -5.12
C PRO A 120 11.20 18.35 -5.95
N ASN A 121 10.95 17.92 -7.18
CA ASN A 121 9.94 18.48 -8.07
C ASN A 121 8.53 17.90 -7.85
N LYS A 122 8.29 17.20 -6.73
CA LYS A 122 7.06 16.47 -6.41
C LYS A 122 6.72 15.34 -7.40
N LYS A 123 7.67 14.91 -8.22
CA LYS A 123 7.51 13.66 -8.98
C LYS A 123 7.69 12.48 -8.05
N ILE A 124 6.98 11.41 -8.37
CA ILE A 124 7.03 10.14 -7.65
C ILE A 124 7.83 9.19 -8.53
N GLU A 125 8.82 8.55 -7.93
CA GLU A 125 9.59 7.47 -8.54
C GLU A 125 9.38 6.23 -7.67
N ASP A 126 8.60 5.30 -8.21
CA ASP A 126 8.29 4.04 -7.57
C ASP A 126 9.12 2.93 -8.23
N LYS A 127 9.63 2.00 -7.43
CA LYS A 127 10.29 0.79 -7.93
C LYS A 127 10.17 -0.34 -6.92
N ILE A 128 10.29 -1.58 -7.42
CA ILE A 128 10.43 -2.75 -6.56
C ILE A 128 11.76 -2.64 -5.80
N TYR A 129 11.67 -2.71 -4.47
CA TYR A 129 12.77 -2.70 -3.52
C TYR A 129 13.10 -4.11 -3.01
N THR A 130 12.08 -4.95 -2.90
CA THR A 130 12.21 -6.34 -2.45
C THR A 130 12.75 -7.25 -3.55
N SER A 131 13.58 -8.21 -3.16
CA SER A 131 14.00 -9.31 -4.03
C SER A 131 13.22 -10.58 -3.69
N CYS A 132 12.88 -11.35 -4.72
CA CYS A 132 12.28 -12.67 -4.60
C CYS A 132 13.30 -13.74 -4.95
N PHE A 133 13.30 -14.85 -4.22
CA PHE A 133 14.16 -15.99 -4.45
C PHE A 133 13.39 -17.30 -4.37
N ILE A 134 13.82 -18.28 -5.17
CA ILE A 134 13.54 -19.69 -4.95
C ILE A 134 14.86 -20.41 -4.78
N ASP A 135 15.05 -21.01 -3.61
CA ASP A 135 16.38 -21.40 -3.12
C ASP A 135 17.37 -20.22 -3.25
N ASP A 136 18.35 -20.34 -4.14
CA ASP A 136 19.39 -19.32 -4.41
C ASP A 136 19.20 -18.59 -5.75
N ILE A 137 18.07 -18.81 -6.44
CA ILE A 137 17.80 -18.23 -7.76
C ILE A 137 16.88 -17.02 -7.58
N GLU A 138 17.35 -15.84 -8.01
CA GLU A 138 16.57 -14.60 -7.96
C GLU A 138 15.45 -14.61 -9.02
N CYS A 139 14.23 -14.29 -8.59
CA CYS A 139 13.07 -14.12 -9.45
C CYS A 139 13.17 -12.82 -10.26
N GLN A 140 12.48 -12.74 -11.40
CA GLN A 140 12.44 -11.52 -12.19
C GLN A 140 11.34 -10.58 -11.67
N ASN A 141 11.67 -9.30 -11.46
CA ASN A 141 10.67 -8.25 -11.21
C ASN A 141 9.68 -8.13 -12.37
N TYR A 142 8.39 -8.05 -12.07
CA TYR A 142 7.37 -7.95 -13.11
C TYR A 142 6.68 -6.58 -13.13
N SER A 143 5.88 -6.30 -12.11
CA SER A 143 5.07 -5.08 -12.03
C SER A 143 4.90 -4.65 -10.59
N PHE A 144 4.59 -3.38 -10.41
CA PHE A 144 4.23 -2.78 -9.13
C PHE A 144 3.18 -1.70 -9.35
N SER A 145 2.50 -1.33 -8.27
CA SER A 145 1.63 -0.17 -8.23
C SER A 145 2.19 0.87 -7.26
N GLY A 146 1.79 2.14 -7.43
CA GLY A 146 1.94 3.13 -6.38
C GLY A 146 0.93 2.89 -5.26
N LEU A 147 0.85 3.81 -4.30
CA LEU A 147 -0.25 3.89 -3.33
C LEU A 147 -1.59 4.26 -4.01
N ASN A 148 -2.13 3.35 -4.78
CA ASN A 148 -3.42 3.46 -5.46
C ASN A 148 -4.56 3.06 -4.53
N PHE A 149 -4.31 2.16 -3.59
CA PHE A 149 -5.24 1.80 -2.52
C PHE A 149 -5.02 2.72 -1.32
N LYS A 150 -6.09 2.96 -0.56
CA LYS A 150 -6.03 3.86 0.60
C LYS A 150 -5.03 3.34 1.64
N ASP A 151 -4.85 2.04 1.71
CA ASP A 151 -4.13 1.31 2.72
C ASP A 151 -2.94 0.55 2.16
N GLY A 152 -2.61 0.67 0.86
CA GLY A 152 -1.67 -0.28 0.28
C GLY A 152 -1.18 -0.02 -1.13
N ASP A 153 -0.32 -0.94 -1.56
CA ASP A 153 0.25 -1.05 -2.89
C ASP A 153 0.32 -2.53 -3.29
N GLU A 154 0.81 -2.77 -4.50
CA GLU A 154 1.01 -4.11 -5.05
C GLU A 154 2.38 -4.22 -5.69
N PHE A 155 2.93 -5.42 -5.67
CA PHE A 155 4.17 -5.76 -6.37
C PHE A 155 4.14 -7.22 -6.81
N SER A 156 4.94 -7.56 -7.81
CA SER A 156 4.87 -8.89 -8.42
C SER A 156 6.19 -9.34 -9.02
N PHE A 157 6.35 -10.66 -9.07
CA PHE A 157 7.52 -11.32 -9.64
C PHE A 157 7.10 -12.41 -10.62
N ILE A 158 7.91 -12.58 -11.66
CA ILE A 158 7.89 -13.72 -12.57
C ILE A 158 8.86 -14.79 -12.06
N ILE A 159 8.39 -16.02 -12.10
CA ILE A 159 9.10 -17.20 -11.64
C ILE A 159 9.02 -18.29 -12.71
N ASP A 160 10.13 -18.98 -12.98
CA ASP A 160 10.15 -20.14 -13.88
C ASP A 160 9.33 -21.30 -13.31
N ALA A 161 8.47 -21.90 -14.13
CA ALA A 161 7.56 -22.94 -13.70
C ALA A 161 8.27 -24.22 -13.23
N LYS A 162 9.36 -24.63 -13.88
CA LYS A 162 10.09 -25.85 -13.51
C LYS A 162 10.73 -25.69 -12.14
N ILE A 163 11.26 -24.50 -11.86
CA ILE A 163 11.87 -24.17 -10.58
C ILE A 163 10.81 -24.19 -9.47
N LEU A 164 9.70 -23.47 -9.65
CA LEU A 164 8.66 -23.37 -8.64
C LEU A 164 7.96 -24.72 -8.39
N GLU A 165 7.71 -25.51 -9.43
CA GLU A 165 7.09 -26.84 -9.30
C GLU A 165 7.97 -27.82 -8.52
N SER A 166 9.30 -27.66 -8.58
CA SER A 166 10.24 -28.52 -7.85
C SER A 166 10.42 -28.10 -6.38
N VAL A 167 10.63 -26.80 -6.13
CA VAL A 167 11.05 -26.31 -4.80
C VAL A 167 9.84 -25.91 -3.95
N LYS A 168 8.83 -25.31 -4.58
CA LYS A 168 7.56 -24.85 -3.99
C LYS A 168 7.69 -23.82 -2.87
N LYS A 169 8.90 -23.44 -2.47
CA LYS A 169 9.17 -22.47 -1.43
C LYS A 169 9.73 -21.19 -2.04
N VAL A 170 9.13 -20.06 -1.68
CA VAL A 170 9.53 -18.72 -2.12
C VAL A 170 10.02 -17.92 -0.92
N THR A 171 11.07 -17.12 -1.15
CA THR A 171 11.66 -16.23 -0.15
C THR A 171 11.61 -14.79 -0.65
N LEU A 172 11.03 -13.88 0.13
CA LEU A 172 11.17 -12.44 -0.09
C LEU A 172 12.21 -11.87 0.86
N LYS A 173 13.06 -10.99 0.34
CA LYS A 173 14.12 -10.29 1.10
C LYS A 173 14.01 -8.79 0.92
N ASN A 174 14.47 -8.03 1.92
CA ASN A 174 14.48 -6.57 1.90
C ASN A 174 13.05 -6.00 1.76
N LEU A 175 12.16 -6.33 2.69
CA LEU A 175 10.90 -5.59 2.80
C LEU A 175 11.18 -4.18 3.32
N LEU A 176 10.37 -3.21 2.90
CA LEU A 176 10.51 -1.81 3.30
C LEU A 176 9.40 -1.42 4.27
N LEU A 177 9.79 -0.93 5.45
CA LEU A 177 8.91 -0.29 6.41
C LEU A 177 8.91 1.21 6.18
N ILE A 178 7.75 1.73 5.77
CA ILE A 178 7.49 3.16 5.61
C ILE A 178 6.69 3.63 6.82
N LYS A 179 7.23 4.61 7.57
CA LYS A 179 6.51 5.26 8.68
C LYS A 179 6.24 6.70 8.31
N MET A 180 5.01 7.11 8.52
CA MET A 180 4.52 8.48 8.34
C MET A 180 4.09 9.01 9.71
N LYS A 181 4.53 10.20 10.07
CA LYS A 181 4.17 10.84 11.35
C LYS A 181 3.84 12.30 11.12
N LYS A 182 2.68 12.76 11.61
CA LYS A 182 2.27 14.16 11.49
C LYS A 182 3.28 15.06 12.21
N ILE A 183 3.75 16.09 11.53
CA ILE A 183 4.62 17.12 12.10
C ILE A 183 3.72 17.98 13.00
N GLN A 184 4.05 18.02 14.30
CA GLN A 184 3.39 18.93 15.23
C GLN A 184 3.95 20.33 14.96
N GLY A 185 3.06 21.26 14.61
CA GLY A 185 3.36 22.69 14.53
C GLY A 185 3.33 23.34 15.89
#